data_AF-A0A6H1ZDA2-F1
#
_entry.id   AF-A0A6H1ZDA2-F1
#
_cell.length_a   1.000
_cell.length_b   1.000
_cell.length_c   1.000
_cell.angle_alpha   90.00
_cell.angle_beta   90.00
_cell.angle_gamma   90.00
#
_symmetry.space_group_name_H-M   'P 1'
#
loop_
_entity.id
_entity.type
_entity.pdbx_description
1 polymer ?
#
loop_
_entity_poly.entity_id
_entity_poly.type
_entity_poly.pdbx_seq_one_letter_code
_entity_poly.pdbx_strand_id
1 'polypeptide(L)'
;MIDDRIRRAATADACRQRFYGKSYDPGKRDCVKLATHALIKMGHGSGPMKGLVYSSEAQGYRLLLKAGFKSLVEALDARGLPRIAPAMAMQGDLIAMDGGADNPFGVALTVAMPDQLVLGFSSGICSTWRPLAYPTDADGQPLAWRL
;
A
#
# COMPACT_ATOMS: atom_id res chain seq x y z
N MET A 1 -18.68 18.09 -8.01
CA MET A 1 -17.36 17.61 -7.53
C MET A 1 -17.55 17.05 -6.15
N ILE A 2 -17.22 15.78 -5.92
CA ILE A 2 -17.13 15.25 -4.55
C ILE A 2 -15.89 15.88 -3.92
N ASP A 3 -16.04 16.46 -2.72
CA ASP A 3 -14.95 17.00 -1.91
C ASP A 3 -13.84 15.94 -1.74
N ASP A 4 -12.57 16.35 -1.90
CA ASP A 4 -11.41 15.47 -1.78
C ASP A 4 -11.38 14.71 -0.44
N ARG A 5 -11.78 15.36 0.65
CA ARG A 5 -11.87 14.75 1.99
C ARG A 5 -12.91 13.64 2.03
N ILE A 6 -14.04 13.82 1.36
CA ILE A 6 -15.10 12.79 1.28
C ILE A 6 -14.58 11.58 0.48
N ARG A 7 -13.85 11.81 -0.62
CA ARG A 7 -13.25 10.72 -1.41
C ARG A 7 -12.22 9.92 -0.60
N ARG A 8 -11.38 10.61 0.14
CA ARG A 8 -10.38 10.01 1.03
C ARG A 8 -11.02 9.14 2.12
N ALA A 9 -12.02 9.68 2.81
CA ALA A 9 -12.79 8.93 3.80
C ALA A 9 -13.41 7.66 3.19
N ALA A 10 -14.11 7.80 2.06
CA ALA A 10 -14.72 6.68 1.36
C ALA A 10 -13.70 5.64 0.86
N THR A 11 -12.49 6.07 0.47
CA THR A 11 -11.39 5.18 0.04
C THR A 11 -10.93 4.30 1.19
N ALA A 12 -10.64 4.90 2.35
CA ALA A 12 -10.21 4.16 3.53
C ALA A 12 -11.31 3.26 4.09
N ASP A 13 -12.57 3.71 4.10
CA ASP A 13 -13.70 2.86 4.49
C ASP A 13 -13.85 1.66 3.55
N ALA A 14 -13.72 1.87 2.24
CA ALA A 14 -13.75 0.77 1.26
C ALA A 14 -12.59 -0.23 1.49
N CYS A 15 -11.39 0.27 1.79
CA CYS A 15 -10.25 -0.59 2.15
C CYS A 15 -10.54 -1.38 3.43
N ARG A 16 -11.05 -0.72 4.48
CA ARG A 16 -11.41 -1.37 5.74
C ARG A 16 -12.48 -2.44 5.52
N GLN A 17 -13.58 -2.13 4.86
CA GLN A 17 -14.65 -3.09 4.57
C GLN A 17 -14.15 -4.30 3.76
N ARG A 18 -13.24 -4.06 2.82
CA ARG A 18 -12.74 -5.12 1.94
C ARG A 18 -11.74 -6.03 2.65
N PHE A 19 -10.88 -5.52 3.52
CA PHE A 19 -9.72 -6.26 4.02
C PHE A 19 -9.72 -6.49 5.54
N TYR A 20 -10.21 -5.55 6.35
CA TYR A 20 -10.11 -5.62 7.81
C TYR A 20 -10.68 -6.93 8.38
N GLY A 21 -9.94 -7.55 9.30
CA GLY A 21 -10.30 -8.80 9.96
C GLY A 21 -10.15 -10.05 9.07
N LYS A 22 -9.73 -9.91 7.81
CA LYS A 22 -9.57 -11.06 6.90
C LYS A 22 -8.14 -11.57 6.92
N SER A 23 -8.02 -12.88 6.77
CA SER A 23 -6.73 -13.55 6.66
C SER A 23 -6.01 -13.15 5.36
N TYR A 24 -4.69 -13.05 5.49
CA TYR A 24 -3.76 -12.87 4.40
C TYR A 24 -3.90 -14.01 3.38
N ASP A 25 -3.98 -13.65 2.09
CA ASP A 25 -4.10 -14.58 0.97
C ASP A 25 -3.40 -13.97 -0.26
N PRO A 26 -2.17 -14.42 -0.58
CA PRO A 26 -1.38 -13.87 -1.68
C PRO A 26 -2.18 -13.80 -3.00
N GLY A 27 -2.18 -12.64 -3.64
CA GLY A 27 -2.87 -12.41 -4.90
C GLY A 27 -4.36 -12.13 -4.79
N LYS A 28 -4.96 -12.24 -3.58
CA LYS A 28 -6.37 -11.93 -3.32
C LYS A 28 -6.55 -10.88 -2.23
N ARG A 29 -5.85 -11.06 -1.11
CA ARG A 29 -5.87 -10.26 0.11
C ARG A 29 -4.44 -10.12 0.62
N ASP A 30 -3.69 -9.22 -0.01
CA ASP A 30 -2.33 -8.89 0.38
C ASP A 30 -2.11 -7.36 0.31
N CYS A 31 -0.91 -6.92 0.68
CA CYS A 31 -0.52 -5.52 0.70
C CYS A 31 -0.58 -4.85 -0.70
N VAL A 32 -0.26 -5.57 -1.77
CA VAL A 32 -0.32 -5.09 -3.15
C VAL A 32 -1.77 -4.88 -3.60
N LYS A 33 -2.67 -5.82 -3.30
CA LYS A 33 -4.10 -5.72 -3.60
C LYS A 33 -4.77 -4.63 -2.77
N LEU A 34 -4.35 -4.44 -1.52
CA LEU A 34 -4.79 -3.34 -0.68
C LEU A 34 -4.40 -1.98 -1.28
N ALA A 35 -3.12 -1.78 -1.63
CA ALA A 35 -2.64 -0.56 -2.25
C ALA A 35 -3.29 -0.29 -3.61
N THR A 36 -3.43 -1.32 -4.44
CA THR A 36 -4.14 -1.23 -5.73
C THR A 36 -5.59 -0.80 -5.53
N HIS A 37 -6.26 -1.30 -4.49
CA HIS A 37 -7.63 -0.92 -4.19
C HIS A 37 -7.75 0.56 -3.81
N ALA A 38 -6.84 1.06 -2.97
CA ALA A 38 -6.78 2.47 -2.60
C ALA A 38 -6.54 3.38 -3.83
N LEU A 39 -5.57 3.02 -4.69
CA LEU A 39 -5.28 3.74 -5.94
C LEU A 39 -6.51 3.86 -6.85
N ILE A 40 -7.25 2.76 -7.06
CA ILE A 40 -8.47 2.77 -7.86
C ILE A 40 -9.52 3.71 -7.26
N LYS A 41 -9.72 3.64 -5.94
CA LYS A 41 -10.75 4.43 -5.24
C LYS A 41 -10.44 5.93 -5.22
N MET A 42 -9.16 6.29 -5.20
CA MET A 42 -8.71 7.69 -5.33
C MET A 42 -8.74 8.20 -6.78
N GLY A 43 -8.79 7.31 -7.77
CA GLY A 43 -8.91 7.65 -9.20
C GLY A 43 -7.62 7.53 -9.99
N HIS A 44 -6.55 6.97 -9.40
CA HIS A 44 -5.25 6.73 -10.06
C HIS A 44 -5.24 5.49 -10.96
N GLY A 45 -6.33 4.73 -10.99
CA GLY A 45 -6.41 3.44 -11.64
C GLY A 45 -5.61 2.36 -10.89
N SER A 46 -5.46 1.19 -11.50
CA SER A 46 -4.75 0.06 -10.87
C SER A 46 -3.25 -0.01 -11.19
N GLY A 47 -2.76 0.90 -12.04
CA GLY A 47 -1.35 0.97 -12.43
C GLY A 47 -0.80 -0.34 -13.03
N PRO A 48 0.54 -0.56 -13.01
CA PRO A 48 1.17 -1.79 -13.49
C PRO A 48 0.81 -3.03 -12.65
N MET A 49 0.16 -2.84 -11.50
CA MET A 49 -0.34 -3.92 -10.64
C MET A 49 -1.66 -4.53 -11.19
N LYS A 50 -2.29 -3.88 -12.17
CA LYS A 50 -3.49 -4.39 -12.86
C LYS A 50 -3.14 -5.63 -13.70
N GLY A 51 -3.55 -6.80 -13.24
CA GLY A 51 -3.36 -8.06 -13.97
C GLY A 51 -2.24 -8.96 -13.43
N LEU A 52 -1.57 -8.54 -12.35
CA LEU A 52 -0.70 -9.44 -11.60
C LEU A 52 -1.55 -10.54 -10.94
N VAL A 53 -1.58 -11.70 -11.59
CA VAL A 53 -2.14 -12.94 -11.06
C VAL A 53 -0.98 -13.76 -10.53
N TYR A 54 -0.94 -13.93 -9.22
CA TYR A 54 0.05 -14.75 -8.52
C TYR A 54 -0.63 -15.43 -7.35
N SER A 55 -0.09 -16.56 -6.93
CA SER A 55 -0.54 -17.31 -5.75
C SER A 55 0.47 -17.30 -4.60
N SER A 56 1.58 -16.57 -4.76
CA SER A 56 2.62 -16.39 -3.74
C SER A 56 3.35 -15.07 -3.91
N GLU A 57 3.93 -14.54 -2.82
CA GLU A 57 4.71 -13.29 -2.83
C GLU A 57 5.92 -13.38 -3.76
N ALA A 58 6.61 -14.53 -3.77
CA ALA A 58 7.75 -14.76 -4.64
C ALA A 58 7.36 -14.69 -6.13
N GLN A 59 6.18 -15.22 -6.51
CA GLN A 59 5.67 -15.06 -7.87
C GLN A 59 5.30 -13.60 -8.16
N GLY A 60 4.68 -12.90 -7.21
CA GLY A 60 4.38 -11.48 -7.32
C GLY A 60 5.64 -10.64 -7.55
N TYR A 61 6.70 -10.89 -6.79
CA TYR A 61 7.99 -10.23 -6.95
C TYR A 61 8.64 -10.53 -8.30
N ARG A 62 8.61 -11.78 -8.76
CA ARG A 62 9.10 -12.12 -10.11
C ARG A 62 8.32 -11.41 -11.22
N LEU A 63 7.01 -11.26 -11.08
CA LEU A 63 6.21 -10.52 -12.05
C LEU A 63 6.52 -9.02 -12.02
N LEU A 64 6.79 -8.47 -10.84
CA LEU A 64 7.23 -7.09 -10.68
C LEU A 64 8.56 -6.84 -11.42
N LEU A 65 9.54 -7.73 -11.23
CA LEU A 65 10.82 -7.69 -11.96
C LEU A 65 10.62 -7.80 -13.47
N LYS A 66 9.73 -8.71 -13.93
CA LYS A 66 9.38 -8.84 -15.34
C LYS A 66 8.71 -7.60 -15.92
N ALA A 67 7.98 -6.84 -15.10
CA ALA A 67 7.39 -5.57 -15.49
C ALA A 67 8.42 -4.43 -15.57
N GLY A 68 9.68 -4.70 -15.22
CA GLY A 68 10.80 -3.75 -15.32
C GLY A 68 11.10 -2.98 -14.03
N PHE A 69 10.43 -3.30 -12.92
CA PHE A 69 10.64 -2.63 -11.63
C PHE A 69 11.47 -3.51 -10.69
N LYS A 70 12.48 -2.93 -10.03
CA LYS A 70 13.37 -3.64 -9.09
C LYS A 70 12.75 -3.78 -7.71
N SER A 71 11.81 -2.90 -7.35
CA SER A 71 11.13 -2.89 -6.05
C SER A 71 9.70 -2.34 -6.14
N LEU A 72 8.88 -2.60 -5.10
CA LEU A 72 7.54 -2.00 -5.00
C LEU A 72 7.60 -0.49 -4.88
N VAL A 73 8.65 0.01 -4.22
CA VAL A 73 8.91 1.44 -4.03
C VAL A 73 9.10 2.11 -5.40
N GLU A 74 9.95 1.54 -6.26
CA GLU A 74 10.17 2.04 -7.62
C GLU A 74 8.90 1.97 -8.47
N ALA A 75 8.10 0.91 -8.32
CA ALA A 75 6.82 0.79 -9.02
C ALA A 75 5.80 1.86 -8.62
N LEU A 76 5.81 2.29 -7.35
CA LEU A 76 5.00 3.42 -6.89
C LEU A 76 5.57 4.77 -7.33
N ASP A 77 6.89 4.95 -7.33
CA ASP A 77 7.52 6.18 -7.81
C ASP A 77 7.30 6.40 -9.31
N ALA A 78 7.35 5.34 -10.10
CA ALA A 78 7.05 5.37 -11.53
C ALA A 78 5.61 5.80 -11.83
N ARG A 79 4.71 5.84 -10.84
CA ARG A 79 3.37 6.42 -10.98
C ARG A 79 3.37 7.95 -10.99
N GLY A 80 4.46 8.59 -10.57
CA GLY A 80 4.54 10.04 -10.42
C GLY A 80 3.73 10.58 -9.23
N LEU A 81 3.48 9.73 -8.22
CA LEU A 81 2.78 10.17 -7.00
C LEU A 81 3.71 11.00 -6.13
N PRO A 82 3.24 12.11 -5.52
CA PRO A 82 4.07 12.90 -4.63
C PRO A 82 4.49 12.11 -3.39
N ARG A 83 5.79 12.05 -3.12
CA ARG A 83 6.33 11.61 -1.84
C ARG A 83 5.96 12.61 -0.75
N ILE A 84 5.53 12.11 0.40
CA ILE A 84 5.14 12.95 1.54
C ILE A 84 5.76 12.44 2.84
N ALA A 85 6.03 13.35 3.77
CA ALA A 85 6.37 12.94 5.13
C ALA A 85 5.19 12.15 5.74
N PRO A 86 5.44 11.07 6.52
CA PRO A 86 4.36 10.26 7.09
C PRO A 86 3.45 11.05 8.01
N ALA A 87 3.97 12.07 8.70
CA ALA A 87 3.18 13.00 9.52
C ALA A 87 2.17 13.84 8.70
N MET A 88 2.39 13.95 7.38
CA MET A 88 1.51 14.65 6.43
C MET A 88 0.55 13.68 5.70
N ALA A 89 0.61 12.39 6.00
CA ALA A 89 -0.27 11.40 5.41
C ALA A 89 -1.71 11.65 5.84
N MET A 90 -2.60 11.70 4.86
CA MET A 90 -4.03 11.80 5.08
C MET A 90 -4.67 10.43 4.89
N GLN A 91 -5.88 10.26 5.43
CA GLN A 91 -6.67 9.06 5.20
C GLN A 91 -6.73 8.72 3.70
N GLY A 92 -6.47 7.45 3.36
CA GLY A 92 -6.42 6.97 1.98
C GLY A 92 -5.05 7.08 1.30
N ASP A 93 -4.07 7.80 1.86
CA ASP A 93 -2.69 7.81 1.35
C ASP A 93 -2.01 6.45 1.54
N LEU A 94 -0.95 6.19 0.78
CA LEU A 94 -0.15 4.96 0.92
C LEU A 94 1.06 5.19 1.80
N ILE A 95 1.35 4.24 2.68
CA ILE A 95 2.55 4.22 3.50
C ILE A 95 3.18 2.82 3.38
N ALA A 96 4.44 2.74 2.97
CA ALA A 96 5.21 1.52 3.06
C ALA A 96 5.73 1.38 4.50
N MET A 97 5.55 0.18 5.03
CA MET A 97 6.06 -0.26 6.32
C MET A 97 7.12 -1.33 6.09
N ASP A 98 7.95 -1.59 7.09
CA ASP A 98 8.87 -2.72 7.05
C ASP A 98 8.06 -4.02 6.88
N GLY A 99 8.43 -4.80 5.86
CA GLY A 99 7.81 -6.08 5.56
C GLY A 99 8.33 -7.23 6.41
N GLY A 100 9.41 -7.02 7.16
CA GLY A 100 10.17 -8.08 7.82
C GLY A 100 11.10 -8.82 6.85
N ALA A 101 12.06 -9.57 7.42
CA ALA A 101 13.12 -10.23 6.65
C ALA A 101 12.60 -11.28 5.63
N ASP A 102 11.43 -11.86 5.89
CA ASP A 102 10.86 -12.92 5.06
C ASP A 102 10.01 -12.38 3.89
N ASN A 103 9.75 -11.07 3.83
CA ASN A 103 8.99 -10.46 2.75
C ASN A 103 9.88 -10.23 1.52
N PRO A 104 9.61 -10.89 0.37
CA PRO A 104 10.43 -10.76 -0.85
C PRO A 104 10.49 -9.33 -1.40
N PHE A 105 9.54 -8.48 -1.04
CA PHE A 105 9.50 -7.08 -1.47
C PHE A 105 10.28 -6.14 -0.55
N GLY A 106 10.75 -6.60 0.61
CA GLY A 106 11.41 -5.80 1.65
C GLY A 106 10.49 -4.82 2.39
N VAL A 107 9.37 -4.43 1.78
CA VAL A 107 8.37 -3.52 2.34
C VAL A 107 6.95 -4.08 2.20
N ALA A 108 6.09 -3.72 3.14
CA ALA A 108 4.65 -3.98 3.09
C ALA A 108 3.89 -2.67 2.87
N LEU A 109 3.04 -2.63 1.83
CA LEU A 109 2.19 -1.46 1.57
C LEU A 109 0.99 -1.44 2.49
N THR A 110 0.74 -0.28 3.09
CA THR A 110 -0.38 -0.01 3.99
C THR A 110 -1.14 1.24 3.54
N VAL A 111 -2.37 1.39 4.00
CA VAL A 111 -3.21 2.56 3.73
C VAL A 111 -3.37 3.37 5.00
N ALA A 112 -3.14 4.67 4.93
CA ALA A 112 -3.35 5.59 6.04
C ALA A 112 -4.83 5.65 6.42
N MET A 113 -5.09 5.54 7.72
CA MET A 113 -6.41 5.58 8.34
C MET A 113 -6.50 6.82 9.27
N PRO A 114 -7.69 7.16 9.78
CA PRO A 114 -7.83 8.19 10.79
C PRO A 114 -6.91 7.98 12.00
N ASP A 115 -6.64 9.06 12.74
CA ASP A 115 -5.85 9.04 13.99
C ASP A 115 -4.40 8.53 13.83
N GLN A 116 -3.81 8.70 12.65
CA GLN A 116 -2.48 8.17 12.28
C GLN A 116 -2.35 6.65 12.47
N LEU A 117 -3.46 5.94 12.27
CA LEU A 117 -3.43 4.49 12.13
C LEU A 117 -3.08 4.12 10.69
N VAL A 118 -2.61 2.91 10.48
CA VAL A 118 -2.47 2.31 9.16
C VAL A 118 -3.27 1.02 9.11
N LEU A 119 -3.86 0.74 7.95
CA LEU A 119 -4.49 -0.54 7.62
C LEU A 119 -3.50 -1.33 6.77
N GLY A 120 -3.18 -2.55 7.19
CA GLY A 120 -2.31 -3.44 6.43
C GLY A 120 -2.44 -4.88 6.91
N PHE A 121 -1.57 -5.77 6.44
CA PHE A 121 -1.49 -7.15 6.93
C PHE A 121 -0.33 -7.30 7.90
N SER A 122 -0.62 -7.78 9.11
CA SER A 122 0.37 -8.11 10.14
C SER A 122 -0.01 -9.45 10.75
N SER A 123 0.97 -10.33 10.98
CA SER A 123 0.75 -11.66 11.59
C SER A 123 -0.34 -12.48 10.88
N GLY A 124 -0.45 -12.36 9.54
CA GLY A 124 -1.41 -13.12 8.73
C GLY A 124 -2.85 -12.61 8.75
N ILE A 125 -3.15 -11.50 9.42
CA ILE A 125 -4.48 -10.87 9.41
C ILE A 125 -4.39 -9.40 9.03
N CYS A 126 -5.41 -8.90 8.33
CA CYS A 126 -5.52 -7.47 8.11
C CYS A 126 -6.10 -6.78 9.34
N SER A 127 -5.34 -5.86 9.92
CA SER A 127 -5.75 -5.09 11.09
C SER A 127 -5.31 -3.64 10.94
N THR A 128 -5.74 -2.82 11.89
CA THR A 128 -5.27 -1.43 12.00
C THR A 128 -4.34 -1.31 13.19
N TRP A 129 -3.21 -0.63 13.00
CA TRP A 129 -2.24 -0.38 14.08
C TRP A 129 -1.61 0.99 13.93
N ARG A 130 -0.95 1.46 14.99
CA ARG A 130 -0.16 2.68 14.97
C ARG A 130 1.30 2.34 14.66
N PRO A 131 1.90 2.91 13.61
CA PRO A 131 3.34 2.79 13.36
C PRO A 131 4.15 3.40 14.52
N LEU A 132 5.17 2.68 14.98
CA LEU A 132 6.15 3.22 15.94
C LEU A 132 7.27 4.00 15.25
N ALA A 133 7.61 3.60 14.02
CA ALA A 133 8.58 4.25 13.16
C ALA A 133 8.14 4.08 11.70
N TYR A 134 8.59 5.00 10.84
CA TYR A 134 8.34 4.94 9.41
C TYR A 134 9.65 4.67 8.68
N PRO A 135 9.70 3.68 7.78
CA PRO A 135 10.89 3.41 7.01
C PRO A 135 11.16 4.55 6.01
N THR A 136 12.44 4.74 5.75
CA THR A 136 12.95 5.64 4.70
C THR A 136 13.73 4.82 3.68
N ASP A 137 13.89 5.35 2.47
CA ASP A 137 14.82 4.74 1.52
C ASP A 137 16.28 5.08 1.85
N ALA A 138 17.21 4.61 1.01
CA ALA A 138 18.64 4.82 1.19
C ALA A 138 19.05 6.31 1.23
N ASP A 139 18.25 7.18 0.61
CA ASP A 139 18.47 8.62 0.56
C ASP A 139 17.74 9.36 1.70
N GLY A 140 17.10 8.63 2.62
CA GLY A 140 16.35 9.18 3.75
C GLY A 140 14.97 9.73 3.38
N GLN A 141 14.48 9.46 2.16
CA GLN A 141 13.14 9.92 1.75
C GLN A 141 12.06 9.04 2.38
N PRO A 142 10.92 9.65 2.76
CA PRO A 142 9.83 8.90 3.38
C PRO A 142 9.18 7.95 2.38
N LEU A 143 8.90 6.73 2.83
CA LEU A 143 8.15 5.74 2.05
C LEU A 143 6.64 5.96 2.17
N ALA A 144 6.16 7.16 1.86
CA ALA A 144 4.73 7.47 1.81
C ALA A 144 4.38 8.30 0.57
N TRP A 145 3.21 8.04 0.01
CA TRP A 145 2.74 8.65 -1.24
C TRP A 145 1.34 9.25 -1.07
N ARG A 146 1.19 10.49 -1.54
CA ARG A 146 -0.09 11.18 -1.64
C ARG A 146 -0.90 10.58 -2.80
N LEU A 147 -2.08 10.06 -2.49
CA LEU A 147 -3.09 9.72 -3.49
C LEU A 147 -4.03 10.90 -3.76
#